data_AF-A0A8S2Z936-F1
#
_entry.id   AF-A0A8S2Z936-F1
#
_cell.length_a   1.000
_cell.length_b   1.000
_cell.length_c   1.000
_cell.angle_alpha   90.00
_cell.angle_beta   90.00
_cell.angle_gamma   90.00
#
_symmetry.space_group_name_H-M   'P 1'
#
loop_
_entity.id
_entity.type
_entity.pdbx_description
1 polymer ?
#
loop_
_entity_poly.entity_id
_entity_poly.type
_entity_poly.pdbx_seq_one_letter_code
_entity_poly.pdbx_strand_id
1 'polypeptide(L)' 'RQMIEQAFGKPLEEIFSEFNPVAVGAATIGQAHEARLKGSNQSVVVKIQYPEVRRLFGLDFSTLKRFIKLAQPEHLPLFD' A
#
# COMPACT_ATOMS: atom_id res chain seq x y z
N ARG A 1 2.88 -6.57 -11.75
CA ARG A 1 2.47 -7.99 -11.69
C ARG A 1 2.85 -8.65 -10.36
N GLN A 2 4.13 -8.91 -10.08
CA GLN A 2 4.58 -9.66 -8.88
C GLN A 2 3.94 -9.20 -7.56
N MET A 3 3.88 -7.91 -7.28
CA MET A 3 3.25 -7.38 -6.05
C MET A 3 1.76 -7.77 -5.90
N ILE A 4 1.02 -7.80 -7.00
CA ILE A 4 -0.40 -8.17 -7.00
C ILE A 4 -0.52 -9.67 -6.72
N GLU A 5 0.25 -10.49 -7.44
CA GLU A 5 0.21 -11.95 -7.29
C GLU A 5 0.61 -12.39 -5.89
N GLN A 6 1.62 -11.75 -5.30
CA GLN A 6 2.02 -11.98 -3.90
C GLN A 6 0.92 -11.58 -2.91
N ALA A 7 0.21 -10.47 -3.16
CA ALA A 7 -0.86 -10.00 -2.27
C ALA A 7 -2.08 -10.92 -2.27
N PHE A 8 -2.41 -11.53 -3.42
CA PHE A 8 -3.58 -12.40 -3.59
C PHE A 8 -3.25 -13.90 -3.55
N GLY A 9 -1.98 -14.29 -3.61
CA GLY A 9 -1.52 -15.68 -3.65
C GLY A 9 -1.91 -16.42 -4.93
N LYS A 10 -2.21 -15.70 -6.02
CA LYS A 10 -2.72 -16.26 -7.28
C LYS A 10 -2.13 -15.51 -8.49
N PRO A 11 -2.04 -16.16 -9.67
CA PRO A 11 -1.70 -15.49 -10.91
C PRO A 11 -2.65 -14.31 -11.21
N LEU A 12 -2.13 -13.26 -11.83
CA LEU A 12 -2.90 -12.06 -12.18
C LEU A 12 -4.16 -12.39 -13.00
N GLU A 13 -4.03 -13.36 -13.90
CA GLU A 13 -5.04 -13.83 -14.86
C GLU A 13 -6.17 -14.63 -14.19
N GLU A 14 -6.00 -15.04 -12.94
CA GLU A 14 -7.09 -15.63 -12.14
C GLU A 14 -7.95 -14.57 -11.47
N ILE A 15 -7.42 -13.36 -11.30
CA ILE A 15 -8.07 -12.26 -10.58
C ILE A 15 -8.75 -11.30 -11.56
N PHE A 16 -8.06 -10.95 -12.64
CA PHE A 16 -8.49 -9.96 -13.62
C PHE A 16 -8.65 -10.60 -15.00
N SER A 17 -9.71 -10.24 -15.72
CA SER A 17 -9.87 -10.55 -17.15
C SER A 17 -9.10 -9.57 -18.03
N GLU A 18 -8.95 -8.32 -17.58
CA GLU A 18 -8.16 -7.28 -18.22
C GLU A 18 -7.39 -6.50 -17.16
N PHE A 19 -6.13 -6.13 -17.43
CA PHE A 19 -5.33 -5.28 -16.55
C PHE A 19 -4.45 -4.35 -17.39
N ASN A 20 -4.60 -3.04 -17.22
CA ASN A 20 -3.79 -2.07 -17.93
C ASN A 20 -2.42 -1.91 -17.24
N PRO A 21 -1.29 -2.31 -17.88
CA PRO A 21 0.03 -2.18 -17.27
C PRO A 21 0.46 -0.72 -17.12
N VAL A 22 -0.13 0.20 -17.87
CA VAL A 22 0.13 1.64 -17.75
C VAL A 22 -0.73 2.18 -16.61
N ALA A 23 -0.09 2.86 -15.66
CA ALA A 23 -0.81 3.49 -14.57
C ALA A 23 -1.66 4.67 -15.11
N VAL A 24 -2.90 4.79 -14.63
CA VAL A 24 -3.72 5.98 -14.91
C VAL A 24 -3.25 7.20 -14.13
N GLY A 25 -2.47 6.98 -13.06
CA GLY A 25 -1.85 8.04 -12.30
C GLY A 25 -1.14 7.54 -11.05
N ALA A 26 -0.39 8.46 -10.44
CA ALA A 26 0.16 8.26 -9.11
C ALA A 26 -0.95 8.36 -8.05
N ALA A 27 -0.82 7.55 -7.01
CA ALA A 27 -1.54 7.69 -5.74
C ALA A 27 -0.51 8.00 -4.64
N THR A 28 -0.93 8.60 -3.53
CA THR A 28 -0.02 9.10 -2.46
C THR A 28 1.19 8.21 -2.16
N ILE A 29 0.96 6.90 -1.98
CA ILE A 29 1.99 5.90 -1.65
C ILE A 29 2.01 4.75 -2.67
N GLY A 30 1.61 5.01 -3.92
CA GLY A 30 1.48 3.97 -4.92
C GLY A 30 1.06 4.46 -6.29
N GLN A 31 0.51 3.57 -7.09
CA GLN A 31 0.01 3.84 -8.44
C GLN A 31 -1.37 3.23 -8.63
N ALA A 32 -2.19 3.86 -9.46
CA ALA A 32 -3.54 3.40 -9.80
C ALA A 32 -3.56 2.83 -11.23
N HIS A 33 -4.21 1.69 -11.41
CA HIS A 33 -4.36 1.01 -12.70
C HIS A 33 -5.82 0.69 -12.98
N GLU A 34 -6.23 0.77 -14.22
CA GLU A 34 -7.51 0.23 -14.67
C GLU A 34 -7.43 -1.28 -14.84
N ALA A 35 -8.47 -1.98 -14.40
CA ALA A 35 -8.61 -3.41 -14.59
C ALA A 35 -10.08 -3.81 -14.66
N ARG A 36 -10.32 -5.06 -15.09
CA ARG A 36 -11.63 -5.70 -15.09
C ARG A 36 -11.55 -7.00 -14.31
N LEU A 37 -12.47 -7.20 -13.35
CA LEU A 37 -12.51 -8.41 -12.54
C LEU A 37 -12.97 -9.61 -13.37
N LYS A 38 -12.28 -10.75 -13.19
CA LYS A 38 -12.68 -12.01 -13.79
C LYS A 38 -13.97 -12.52 -13.11
N GLY A 39 -14.88 -13.09 -13.90
CA GLY A 39 -16.16 -13.64 -13.41
C GLY A 39 -17.30 -12.62 -13.37
N SER A 40 -17.10 -11.44 -12.80
CA SER A 40 -18.12 -10.38 -12.75
C SER A 40 -18.04 -9.39 -13.91
N ASN A 41 -16.91 -9.30 -14.61
CA ASN A 41 -16.62 -8.29 -15.63
C ASN A 41 -16.72 -6.83 -15.16
N GLN A 42 -16.71 -6.61 -13.84
CA GLN A 42 -16.78 -5.28 -13.25
C GLN A 42 -15.48 -4.51 -13.47
N SER A 43 -15.58 -3.27 -13.96
CA SER A 43 -14.47 -2.33 -14.06
C SER A 43 -14.06 -1.81 -12.68
N VAL A 44 -12.76 -1.83 -12.40
CA VAL A 44 -12.18 -1.43 -11.12
C VAL A 44 -10.90 -0.62 -11.31
N VAL A 45 -10.55 0.15 -10.28
CA VAL A 45 -9.23 0.78 -10.15
C VAL A 45 -8.41 0.02 -9.11
N VAL A 46 -7.27 -0.51 -9.52
CA VAL A 46 -6.34 -1.26 -8.66
C VAL A 46 -5.24 -0.33 -8.19
N LYS A 47 -5.22 -0.01 -6.90
CA LYS A 47 -4.15 0.78 -6.28
C LYS A 47 -3.05 -0.15 -5.75
N ILE A 48 -1.85 -0.01 -6.29
CA ILE A 48 -0.67 -0.80 -5.91
C ILE A 48 0.26 0.09 -5.09
N GLN A 49 0.55 -0.31 -3.86
CA GLN A 49 1.49 0.40 -2.99
C GLN A 49 2.93 0.22 -3.50
N TYR A 50 3.76 1.26 -3.44
CA TYR A 50 5.19 1.14 -3.77
C TYR A 50 5.90 0.23 -2.75
N PRO A 51 6.82 -0.65 -3.20
CA PRO A 51 7.48 -1.64 -2.33
C PRO A 51 8.13 -1.05 -1.07
N GLU A 52 8.74 0.12 -1.20
CA GLU A 52 9.52 0.79 -0.17
C GLU A 52 8.67 1.41 0.96
N VAL A 53 7.38 1.66 0.71
CA VAL A 53 6.50 2.41 1.62
C VAL A 53 6.41 1.74 2.98
N ARG A 54 6.30 0.41 3.03
CA ARG A 54 6.23 -0.32 4.30
C ARG A 54 7.46 -0.07 5.17
N ARG A 55 8.64 -0.06 4.56
CA ARG A 55 9.91 0.17 5.26
C ARG A 55 10.03 1.62 5.72
N LEU A 56 9.75 2.56 4.81
CA LEU A 56 9.86 4.00 5.10
C LEU A 56 8.88 4.43 6.20
N PHE A 57 7.63 3.98 6.13
CA PHE A 57 6.63 4.25 7.17
C PHE A 57 7.06 3.75 8.55
N GLY A 58 7.68 2.58 8.62
CA GLY A 58 8.24 2.05 9.88
C GLY A 58 9.39 2.90 10.43
N LEU A 59 10.23 3.47 9.56
CA LEU A 59 11.30 4.37 9.96
C LEU A 59 10.76 5.72 10.47
N ASP A 60 9.76 6.26 9.79
CA ASP A 60 9.09 7.50 10.22
C ASP A 60 8.44 7.31 11.59
N PHE A 61 7.74 6.19 11.79
CA PHE A 61 7.13 5.89 13.09
C PHE A 61 8.16 5.65 14.19
N SER A 62 9.28 5.02 13.87
CA SER A 62 10.40 4.87 14.80
C SER A 62 10.99 6.21 15.20
N THR A 63 11.07 7.15 14.26
CA THR A 63 11.54 8.52 14.50
C THR A 63 10.56 9.26 15.42
N LEU A 64 9.26 9.21 15.11
CA LEU A 64 8.22 9.80 15.96
C LEU A 64 8.26 9.27 17.39
N LYS A 65 8.41 7.94 17.58
CA LYS A 65 8.57 7.35 18.91
C LYS A 65 9.75 7.94 19.68
N ARG A 66 10.89 8.16 19.03
CA ARG A 66 12.07 8.76 19.69
C ARG A 66 11.80 10.19 20.11
N PHE A 67 11.16 10.99 19.26
CA PHE A 67 10.79 12.37 19.58
C PHE A 67 9.80 12.43 20.76
N ILE A 68 8.79 11.56 20.77
CA ILE A 68 7.82 11.49 21.88
C ILE A 68 8.53 11.11 23.18
N LYS A 69 9.42 10.10 23.18
CA LYS A 69 10.16 9.71 24.39
C LYS A 69 11.05 10.85 24.94
N LEU A 70 11.57 11.71 24.06
CA LEU A 70 12.40 12.86 24.46
C LEU A 70 11.60 14.08 24.92
N ALA A 71 10.44 14.34 24.33
CA ALA A 71 9.75 15.62 24.44
C ALA A 71 8.31 15.51 24.99
N GLN A 72 7.85 14.35 25.44
CA GLN A 72 6.50 14.22 25.99
C GLN A 72 6.35 15.04 27.29
N PRO A 73 5.21 15.74 27.46
CA PRO A 73 4.87 16.37 28.73
C PRO A 73 4.79 15.36 29.88
N GLU A 74 5.26 15.77 31.06
CA GLU A 74 5.30 14.90 32.26
C GLU A 74 3.93 14.40 32.74
N HIS A 75 2.85 15.12 32.40
CA HIS A 75 1.49 14.72 32.77
C HIS A 75 0.92 13.61 31.87
N LEU A 76 1.60 13.25 30.79
CA LEU A 76 1.20 12.11 29.95
C LEU A 76 1.83 10.82 30.50
N PRO A 77 1.08 9.71 30.51
CA PRO A 77 1.65 8.41 30.86
C PRO A 77 2.76 8.04 29.88
N LEU A 78 3.88 7.54 30.40
CA LEU A 78 4.98 7.05 29.57
C LEU A 78 4.45 5.97 28.62
N PHE A 79 4.63 6.17 27.31
CA PHE A 79 4.40 5.11 26.34
C PHE A 79 5.51 4.05 26.48
N ASP A 80 5.12 2.82 26.85
CA ASP A 80 6.01 1.64 26.84
C ASP A 80 6.66 1.45 25.44
#